data_AF-A0A7J7I2J7-F1
#
_entry.id   AF-A0A7J7I2J7-F1
#
_cell.length_a   1.000
_cell.length_b   1.000
_cell.length_c   1.000
_cell.angle_alpha   90.00
_cell.angle_beta   90.00
_cell.angle_gamma   90.00
#
_symmetry.space_group_name_H-M   'P 1'
#
loop_
_entity.id
_entity.type
_entity.pdbx_description
1 polymer ?
#
loop_
_entity_poly.entity_id
_entity_poly.type
_entity_poly.pdbx_seq_one_letter_code
_entity_poly.pdbx_strand_id
1 'polypeptide(L)'
;MAVPTKCTVVQHIPLDSIDSSLAIGFYCRDKDDFDDFCNHASKLVDESKGAPLFTVTHTRNPPRAAEHYDMLSDTSRNQQDESFDIVHSNNAEGGTQEDDCDW
;
A
#
# COMPACT_ATOMS: atom_id res chain seq x y z
N MET A 1 -13.23 28.78 29.09
CA MET A 1 -13.29 29.50 27.80
C MET A 1 -12.94 28.51 26.71
N ALA A 2 -13.75 28.40 25.65
CA ALA A 2 -13.44 27.52 24.52
C ALA A 2 -12.50 28.23 23.54
N VAL A 3 -11.50 27.51 23.03
CA VAL A 3 -10.60 28.00 21.99
C VAL A 3 -11.26 27.88 20.61
N PRO A 4 -11.07 28.85 19.69
CA PRO A 4 -11.58 28.75 18.32
C PRO A 4 -10.93 27.60 17.57
N THR A 5 -11.72 26.75 16.90
CA THR A 5 -11.25 25.57 16.15
C THR A 5 -11.27 25.74 14.63
N LYS A 6 -11.66 26.93 14.13
CA LYS A 6 -11.72 27.22 12.70
C LYS A 6 -10.61 28.18 12.31
N CYS A 7 -9.80 27.79 11.34
CA CYS A 7 -8.88 28.69 10.66
C CYS A 7 -9.59 29.34 9.47
N THR A 8 -9.49 30.67 9.32
CA THR A 8 -10.10 31.41 8.20
C THR A 8 -9.09 31.85 7.15
N VAL A 9 -7.81 31.54 7.33
CA VAL A 9 -6.71 31.94 6.44
C VAL A 9 -6.03 30.68 5.91
N VAL A 10 -5.92 30.59 4.58
CA VAL A 10 -5.15 29.53 3.92
C VAL A 10 -3.68 29.94 3.91
N GLN A 11 -2.80 29.04 4.36
CA GLN A 11 -1.35 29.24 4.29
C GLN A 11 -0.79 28.57 3.04
N HIS A 12 0.17 29.22 2.40
CA HIS A 12 0.83 28.71 1.21
C HIS A 12 2.31 28.49 1.53
N ILE A 13 2.84 27.36 1.08
CA ILE A 13 4.27 27.05 1.10
C ILE A 13 4.69 26.57 -0.29
N PRO A 14 5.90 26.92 -0.76
CA PRO A 14 6.46 26.35 -1.98
C PRO A 14 6.60 24.82 -1.88
N LEU A 15 6.33 24.08 -2.96
CA LEU A 15 6.39 22.61 -2.96
C LEU A 15 7.80 22.07 -2.66
N ASP A 16 8.83 22.78 -3.11
CA ASP A 16 10.25 22.47 -2.88
C ASP A 16 10.69 22.70 -1.42
N SER A 17 9.86 23.35 -0.61
CA SER A 17 10.10 23.55 0.83
C SER A 17 9.40 22.52 1.73
N ILE A 18 8.61 21.60 1.15
CA ILE A 18 7.91 20.56 1.90
C ILE A 18 8.91 19.48 2.31
N ASP A 19 8.85 19.06 3.58
CA ASP A 19 9.62 17.92 4.04
C ASP A 19 9.22 16.64 3.29
N SER A 20 10.19 15.82 2.90
CA SER A 20 9.92 14.61 2.12
C SER A 20 9.16 13.52 2.90
N SER A 21 9.13 13.59 4.24
CA SER A 21 8.37 12.68 5.09
C SER A 21 6.91 13.14 5.17
N LEU A 22 6.03 12.45 4.45
CA LEU A 22 4.63 12.83 4.31
C LEU A 22 3.73 11.60 4.44
N ALA A 23 2.57 11.81 5.05
CA ALA A 23 1.44 10.89 4.99
C ALA A 23 0.31 11.56 4.20
N ILE A 24 -0.26 10.84 3.25
CA ILE A 24 -1.38 11.31 2.42
C ILE A 24 -2.61 10.48 2.79
N GLY A 25 -3.70 11.15 3.16
CA GLY A 25 -4.96 10.51 3.51
C GLY A 25 -5.99 10.70 2.39
N PHE A 26 -6.69 9.62 2.06
CA PHE A 26 -7.86 9.64 1.18
C PHE A 26 -9.07 9.17 1.99
N TYR A 27 -10.20 9.86 1.85
CA TYR A 27 -11.45 9.49 2.50
C TYR A 27 -12.42 8.93 1.46
N CYS A 28 -12.82 7.68 1.64
CA CYS A 28 -13.89 7.03 0.89
C CYS A 28 -15.03 6.76 1.87
N ARG A 29 -16.22 7.32 1.62
CA ARG A 29 -17.36 7.15 2.53
C ARG A 29 -17.90 5.73 2.45
N ASP A 30 -17.92 5.17 1.25
CA ASP A 30 -18.48 3.87 0.93
C ASP A 30 -17.61 3.12 -0.10
N LYS A 31 -18.07 1.95 -0.52
CA LYS A 31 -17.34 1.08 -1.44
C LYS A 31 -17.22 1.71 -2.83
N ASP A 32 -18.24 2.42 -3.29
CA ASP A 32 -18.25 3.00 -4.63
C ASP A 32 -17.18 4.11 -4.71
N ASP A 33 -17.07 4.95 -3.67
CA ASP A 33 -15.98 5.94 -3.55
C ASP A 33 -14.59 5.28 -3.60
N PHE A 34 -14.43 4.11 -2.96
CA PHE A 34 -13.16 3.37 -2.94
C PHE A 34 -12.82 2.77 -4.31
N ASP A 35 -13.81 2.22 -5.01
CA ASP A 35 -13.64 1.65 -6.35
C ASP A 35 -13.29 2.77 -7.35
N ASP A 36 -13.92 3.95 -7.24
CA ASP A 36 -13.58 5.15 -8.02
C ASP A 36 -12.16 5.65 -7.73
N PHE A 37 -11.75 5.66 -6.45
CA PHE A 37 -10.37 5.96 -6.07
C PHE A 37 -9.38 5.00 -6.73
N CYS A 38 -9.64 3.69 -6.72
CA CYS A 38 -8.77 2.69 -7.34
C CYS A 38 -8.65 2.89 -8.86
N ASN A 39 -9.76 3.22 -9.54
CA ASN A 39 -9.78 3.54 -10.97
C ASN A 39 -8.90 4.76 -11.30
N HIS A 40 -9.02 5.82 -10.50
CA HIS A 40 -8.18 7.01 -10.65
C HIS A 40 -6.71 6.74 -10.35
N ALA A 41 -6.41 6.01 -9.28
CA ALA A 41 -5.03 5.67 -8.92
C ALA A 41 -4.35 4.84 -10.01
N SER A 42 -5.07 3.91 -10.65
CA SER A 42 -4.55 3.11 -11.75
C SER A 42 -4.16 3.98 -12.96
N LYS A 43 -4.99 4.97 -13.31
CA LYS A 43 -4.72 5.91 -14.40
C LYS A 43 -3.51 6.82 -14.12
N LEU A 44 -3.31 7.21 -12.86
CA LEU A 44 -2.16 8.03 -12.47
C LEU A 44 -0.82 7.31 -12.68
N VAL A 45 -0.79 5.98 -12.54
CA VAL A 45 0.43 5.20 -12.83
C VAL A 45 0.83 5.38 -14.29
N ASP A 46 -0.10 5.29 -15.23
CA ASP A 46 0.15 5.47 -16.66
C ASP A 46 0.63 6.89 -17.00
N GLU A 47 0.10 7.89 -16.29
CA GLU A 47 0.45 9.30 -16.52
C GLU A 47 1.75 9.74 -15.82
N SER A 48 2.21 8.99 -14.81
CA SER A 48 3.35 9.34 -13.94
C SER A 48 4.73 9.27 -14.61
N LYS A 49 4.81 8.80 -15.87
CA LYS A 49 6.08 8.56 -16.59
C LYS A 49 7.08 7.72 -15.79
N GLY A 50 6.58 6.76 -15.01
CA GLY A 50 7.41 5.78 -14.28
C GLY A 50 7.77 6.17 -12.85
N ALA A 51 7.26 7.29 -12.32
CA ALA A 51 7.51 7.70 -10.93
C ALA A 51 6.21 8.08 -10.19
N PRO A 52 5.27 7.14 -9.98
CA PRO A 52 4.08 7.42 -9.19
C PRO A 52 4.43 7.53 -7.70
N LEU A 53 3.84 8.49 -6.98
CA LEU A 53 4.04 8.66 -5.52
C LEU A 53 3.50 7.46 -4.71
N PHE A 54 2.45 6.82 -5.19
CA PHE A 54 1.89 5.60 -4.63
C PHE A 54 1.31 4.74 -5.75
N THR A 55 1.12 3.46 -5.50
CA THR A 55 0.49 2.51 -6.45
C THR A 55 -0.61 1.74 -5.74
N VAL A 56 -1.62 1.32 -6.51
CA VAL A 56 -2.69 0.44 -6.05
C VAL A 56 -2.58 -0.87 -6.79
N THR A 57 -2.60 -1.98 -6.06
CA THR A 57 -2.56 -3.33 -6.64
C THR A 57 -3.79 -4.12 -6.21
N HIS A 58 -4.37 -4.89 -7.13
CA HIS A 58 -5.54 -5.73 -6.84
C HIS A 58 -5.22 -6.87 -5.88
N THR A 59 -4.02 -7.41 -5.97
CA THR A 59 -3.53 -8.49 -5.11
C THR A 59 -2.30 -8.02 -4.37
N ARG A 60 -2.08 -8.60 -3.19
CA ARG A 60 -0.82 -8.45 -2.49
C ARG A 60 0.24 -9.17 -3.31
N ASN A 61 1.24 -8.44 -3.79
CA ASN A 61 2.42 -9.10 -4.36
C ASN A 61 3.04 -9.96 -3.26
N PRO A 62 3.29 -11.26 -3.50
CA PRO A 62 4.02 -12.06 -2.55
C PRO A 62 5.37 -11.38 -2.29
N PRO A 63 5.91 -11.44 -1.06
CA PRO A 63 7.27 -10.99 -0.81
C PRO A 63 8.17 -11.63 -1.86
N ARG A 64 8.92 -10.82 -2.62
CA ARG A 64 9.93 -11.36 -3.52
C ARG A 64 10.85 -12.21 -2.65
N ALA A 65 10.85 -13.53 -2.86
CA ALA A 65 11.91 -14.38 -2.33
C ALA A 65 13.22 -13.72 -2.79
N ALA A 66 14.12 -13.46 -1.85
CA ALA A 66 15.43 -12.90 -2.20
C ALA A 66 16.01 -13.81 -3.28
N GLU A 67 16.16 -13.28 -4.50
CA GLU A 67 16.65 -14.07 -5.63
C GLU A 67 18.08 -14.45 -5.32
N HIS A 68 18.25 -15.69 -4.86
CA HIS A 68 19.53 -16.36 -4.91
C HIS A 68 19.82 -16.54 -6.40
N TYR A 69 20.78 -15.77 -6.92
CA TYR A 69 21.27 -15.88 -8.29
C TYR A 69 21.99 -17.23 -8.45
N ASP A 70 21.26 -18.33 -8.51
CA ASP A 70 21.78 -19.55 -9.09
C ASP A 70 21.59 -19.47 -10.60
N MET A 71 22.68 -19.07 -11.27
CA MET A 71 22.90 -19.46 -12.64
C MET A 71 22.74 -20.98 -12.71
N LEU A 72 21.68 -21.46 -13.37
CA LEU A 72 21.76 -22.39 -14.48
C LEU A 72 20.36 -22.61 -15.10
N SER A 73 20.41 -22.76 -16.41
CA SER A 73 19.38 -22.63 -17.40
C SER A 73 18.33 -23.75 -17.48
N ASP A 74 17.14 -23.33 -17.90
CA ASP A 74 16.19 -24.02 -18.79
C ASP A 74 15.40 -25.22 -18.24
N THR A 75 14.10 -25.01 -18.02
CA THR A 75 13.05 -25.82 -18.67
C THR A 75 11.67 -25.20 -18.46
N SER A 76 10.90 -25.10 -19.55
CA SER A 76 9.54 -24.59 -19.57
C SER A 76 8.60 -25.33 -18.61
N ARG A 77 7.68 -24.60 -17.96
CA ARG A 77 6.39 -25.18 -17.58
C ARG A 77 5.29 -24.13 -17.48
N ASN A 78 4.41 -24.15 -18.49
CA ASN A 78 3.05 -23.64 -18.38
C ASN A 78 2.37 -24.23 -17.14
N GLN A 79 1.58 -23.44 -16.42
CA GLN A 79 0.35 -23.92 -15.76
C GLN A 79 -0.58 -22.75 -15.47
N GLN A 80 -1.76 -22.88 -16.05
CA GLN A 80 -2.97 -22.11 -15.77
C GLN A 80 -3.61 -22.64 -14.48
N ASP A 81 -4.34 -21.72 -13.84
CA ASP A 81 -5.55 -21.92 -13.04
C ASP A 81 -5.47 -22.57 -11.65
N GLU A 82 -6.55 -22.28 -10.90
CA GLU A 82 -7.04 -22.89 -9.66
C GLU A 82 -6.78 -22.13 -8.34
N SER A 83 -7.74 -21.26 -8.05
CA SER A 83 -8.33 -20.95 -6.74
C SER A 83 -8.15 -22.05 -5.67
N PHE A 84 -7.76 -21.64 -4.46
CA PHE A 84 -8.20 -22.30 -3.23
C PHE A 84 -8.08 -21.39 -2.00
N ASP A 85 -9.20 -21.19 -1.32
CA ASP A 85 -9.28 -20.83 0.09
C ASP A 85 -8.47 -21.84 0.92
N ILE A 86 -7.55 -21.36 1.78
CA ILE A 86 -7.01 -22.18 2.87
C ILE A 86 -7.31 -21.53 4.21
N VAL A 87 -8.25 -22.21 4.87
CA VAL A 87 -8.66 -22.18 6.26
C VAL A 87 -7.48 -22.12 7.24
N HIS A 88 -7.67 -21.31 8.27
CA HIS A 88 -6.90 -21.26 9.52
C HIS A 88 -6.57 -22.67 10.05
N SER A 89 -5.29 -22.96 10.21
CA SER A 89 -4.82 -24.03 11.11
C SER A 89 -4.03 -23.39 12.24
N ASN A 90 -4.66 -23.30 13.39
CA ASN A 90 -4.00 -23.02 14.65
C ASN A 90 -3.12 -24.22 15.01
N ASN A 91 -1.83 -23.99 15.26
CA ASN A 91 -1.07 -24.78 16.22
C ASN A 91 -0.09 -23.84 16.92
N ALA A 92 -0.29 -23.74 18.22
CA ALA A 92 0.50 -22.94 19.15
C ALA A 92 1.86 -23.59 19.38
N GLU A 93 2.93 -22.79 19.45
CA GLU A 93 3.99 -22.86 20.48
C GLU A 93 5.01 -21.73 20.28
N GLY A 94 5.14 -20.87 21.31
CA GLY A 94 6.42 -20.30 21.74
C GLY A 94 6.92 -19.00 21.08
N GLY A 95 6.63 -17.86 21.71
CA GLY A 95 7.38 -16.62 21.51
C GLY A 95 6.60 -15.35 21.84
N THR A 96 6.44 -15.04 23.13
CA THR A 96 5.99 -13.72 23.58
C THR A 96 7.09 -12.70 23.32
N GLN A 97 6.86 -11.78 22.37
CA GLN A 97 7.51 -10.48 22.37
C GLN A 97 6.41 -9.43 22.18
N GLU A 98 5.94 -8.93 23.32
CA GLU A 98 5.10 -7.74 23.42
C GLU A 98 6.01 -6.51 23.24
N ASP A 99 6.14 -6.04 22.00
CA ASP A 99 6.65 -4.70 21.76
C ASP A 99 5.47 -3.73 21.93
N ASP A 100 5.32 -3.22 23.14
CA ASP A 100 4.40 -2.14 23.50
C ASP A 100 4.66 -0.90 22.64
N CYS A 101 3.94 -0.78 21.53
CA CYS A 101 3.87 0.46 20.76
C CYS A 101 2.82 1.36 21.39
N ASP A 102 3.23 2.11 22.43
CA ASP A 102 2.45 3.19 23.03
C ASP A 102 2.37 4.37 22.03
N TRP A 103 1.17 4.67 21.51
CA TRP A 103 0.83 5.90 20.80
C TRP A 103 -0.52 6.44 21.26
#